data_AF-F4QN33-F1
#
_entry.id   AF-F4QN33-F1
#
_cell.length_a   1.000
_cell.length_b   1.000
_cell.length_c   1.000
_cell.angle_alpha   90.00
_cell.angle_beta   90.00
_cell.angle_gamma   90.00
#
_symmetry.space_group_name_H-M   'P 1'
#
loop_
_entity.id
_entity.type
_entity.pdbx_description
1 polymer ?
#
loop_
_entity_poly.entity_id
_entity_poly.type
_entity_poly.pdbx_seq_one_letter_code
_entity_poly.pdbx_strand_id
1 'polypeptide(L)' 'MQGPTHDRITETAKALGLDLPEACRPGVQANLDLLAQHARTLDDFLAGDET' A
#
# COMPACT_ATOMS: atom_id res chain seq x y z
N MET A 1 -4.73 -5.72 22.96
CA MET A 1 -3.31 -5.34 22.74
C MET A 1 -3.13 -5.13 21.25
N GLN A 2 -3.04 -3.87 20.81
CA GLN A 2 -2.85 -3.53 19.39
C GLN A 2 -1.36 -3.65 19.08
N GLY A 3 -1.00 -4.56 18.16
CA GLY A 3 0.39 -4.82 17.78
C GLY A 3 1.04 -3.66 17.03
N PRO A 4 2.38 -3.69 16.86
CA PRO A 4 3.20 -2.61 16.30
C PRO A 4 3.00 -2.29 14.81
N THR A 5 1.91 -2.74 14.19
CA THR A 5 1.58 -2.53 12.77
C THR A 5 0.60 -1.38 12.52
N HIS A 6 0.14 -0.69 13.56
CA HIS A 6 -1.07 0.12 13.47
C HIS A 6 -0.95 1.41 12.64
N ASP A 7 0.23 1.82 12.13
CA ASP A 7 0.23 2.99 11.24
C ASP A 7 1.34 3.23 10.22
N ARG A 8 1.64 2.22 9.42
CA ARG A 8 2.67 2.34 8.37
C ARG A 8 2.40 3.45 7.36
N ILE A 9 1.15 3.83 7.09
CA ILE A 9 0.81 4.88 6.13
C ILE A 9 1.33 6.24 6.61
N THR A 10 1.05 6.62 7.86
CA THR A 10 1.51 7.92 8.38
C THR A 10 3.00 7.95 8.63
N GLU A 11 3.60 6.85 9.09
CA GLU A 11 5.05 6.76 9.24
C GLU A 11 5.77 6.93 7.90
N THR A 12 5.26 6.28 6.85
CA THR A 12 5.81 6.38 5.49
C THR A 12 5.60 7.78 4.91
N ALA A 13 4.41 8.37 5.05
CA ALA A 13 4.14 9.73 4.60
C ALA A 13 5.11 10.73 5.25
N LYS A 14 5.32 10.62 6.57
CA LYS A 14 6.27 11.45 7.31
C LYS A 14 7.71 11.25 6.84
N ALA A 15 8.13 10.00 6.61
CA ALA A 15 9.47 9.69 6.11
C ALA A 15 9.73 10.26 4.70
N LEU A 16 8.68 10.35 3.88
CA LEU A 16 8.71 10.95 2.55
C LEU A 16 8.57 12.49 2.58
N GLY A 17 8.39 13.09 3.76
CA GLY A 17 8.16 14.53 3.89
C GLY A 17 6.79 14.99 3.38
N LEU A 18 5.82 14.08 3.29
CA LEU A 18 4.45 14.35 2.85
C LEU A 18 3.58 14.71 4.05
N ASP A 19 2.89 15.83 3.96
CA ASP A 19 1.79 16.15 4.87
C ASP A 19 0.52 15.41 4.40
N LEU A 20 0.16 14.34 5.11
CA LEU A 20 -1.01 13.52 4.79
C LEU A 20 -2.11 13.79 5.83
N PRO A 21 -3.18 14.52 5.45
CA PRO A 21 -4.32 14.74 6.34
C PRO A 21 -4.95 13.41 6.75
N GLU A 22 -5.39 13.33 8.01
CA GLU A 22 -5.97 12.10 8.56
C GLU A 22 -7.19 11.62 7.75
N ALA A 23 -8.00 12.58 7.27
CA ALA A 23 -9.16 12.32 6.41
C ALA A 23 -8.82 11.60 5.08
N CYS A 24 -7.57 11.70 4.60
CA CYS A 24 -7.14 11.07 3.36
C CYS A 24 -6.74 9.59 3.55
N ARG A 25 -6.50 9.14 4.78
CA ARG A 25 -5.98 7.79 5.06
C ARG A 25 -6.84 6.66 4.53
N PRO A 26 -8.18 6.66 4.67
CA PRO A 26 -8.99 5.56 4.14
C PRO A 26 -8.83 5.43 2.62
N GLY A 27 -8.71 6.55 1.91
CA GLY A 27 -8.49 6.56 0.45
C GLY A 27 -7.10 6.08 0.07
N VAL A 28 -6.06 6.51 0.79
CA VAL A 28 -4.69 6.00 0.58
C VAL A 28 -4.62 4.49 0.81
N GLN A 29 -5.23 4.00 1.89
CA GLN A 29 -5.28 2.56 2.18
C GLN A 29 -5.97 1.78 1.05
N ALA A 30 -7.15 2.23 0.60
CA ALA A 30 -7.88 1.58 -0.50
C ALA A 30 -7.07 1.56 -1.80
N ASN A 31 -6.36 2.64 -2.12
CA ASN A 31 -5.49 2.70 -3.29
C ASN A 31 -4.31 1.73 -3.19
N LEU A 32 -3.67 1.63 -2.02
CA LEU A 32 -2.57 0.70 -1.79
C LEU A 32 -3.04 -0.76 -1.90
N ASP A 33 -4.23 -1.09 -1.39
CA ASP A 33 -4.81 -2.42 -1.49
C ASP A 33 -5.10 -2.81 -2.95
N LEU A 34 -5.65 -1.87 -3.73
CA LEU A 34 -5.91 -2.05 -5.16
C LEU A 34 -4.60 -2.25 -5.94
N LEU A 35 -3.59 -1.42 -5.68
CA LEU A 35 -2.27 -1.53 -6.32
C LEU A 35 -1.59 -2.86 -5.97
N ALA A 36 -1.69 -3.30 -4.72
CA ALA A 36 -1.16 -4.60 -4.31
C ALA A 36 -1.85 -5.76 -5.02
N GLN A 37 -3.16 -5.65 -5.30
CA GLN A 37 -3.87 -6.64 -6.11
C GLN A 37 -3.36 -6.65 -7.55
N HIS A 38 -3.22 -5.49 -8.18
CA HIS A 38 -2.71 -5.40 -9.55
C HIS A 38 -1.27 -5.91 -9.69
N ALA A 39 -0.40 -5.60 -8.73
CA ALA A 39 0.97 -6.09 -8.70
C ALA A 39 1.00 -7.63 -8.69
N ARG A 40 0.20 -8.28 -7.83
CA ARG A 40 0.09 -9.75 -7.81
C ARG A 40 -0.36 -10.32 -9.16
N THR A 41 -1.38 -9.74 -9.77
CA THR A 41 -1.86 -10.19 -11.09
C THR A 41 -0.80 -10.04 -12.18
N LEU A 42 0.00 -8.96 -12.13
CA LEU A 42 1.10 -8.76 -13.06
C LEU A 42 2.22 -9.77 -12.84
N ASP A 43 2.60 -10.02 -11.57
CA ASP A 43 3.61 -11.01 -11.21
C ASP A 43 3.18 -12.42 -11.67
N ASP A 44 1.91 -12.78 -11.46
CA ASP A 44 1.35 -14.06 -11.91
C ASP A 44 1.38 -14.19 -13.44
N PHE A 45 1.06 -13.12 -14.17
CA PHE A 45 1.13 -13.10 -15.63
C PHE A 45 2.56 -13.27 -16.14
N LEU A 46 3.51 -12.49 -15.60
CA LEU A 46 4.92 -12.54 -16.00
C LEU A 46 5.58 -13.88 -15.65
N ALA A 47 5.18 -14.51 -14.53
CA ALA A 47 5.64 -15.84 -14.17
C ALA A 47 5.07 -16.95 -15.08
N GLY A 48 3.93 -16.69 -15.72
CA GLY A 48 3.30 -17.60 -16.68
C GLY A 48 3.82 -17.46 -18.11
N ASP A 49 4.49 -16.35 -18.45
CA ASP A 49 5.04 -16.06 -19.79
C ASP A 49 6.46 -16.67 -20.00
N GLU A 50 7.01 -17.39 -19.02
CA GLU A 50 8.30 -18.12 -19.14
C GLU A 50 8.17 -19.49 -19.87
N THR A 51 7.25 -19.65 -20.83
CA THR A 51 7.12 -20.87 -21.66
C THR A 51 7.23 -20.62 -23.16
#